data_AF-A0A1E4NQP1-F1
#
_entry.id   AF-A0A1E4NQP1-F1
#
_cell.length_a   1.000
_cell.length_b   1.000
_cell.length_c   1.000
_cell.angle_alpha   90.00
_cell.angle_beta   90.00
_cell.angle_gamma   90.00
#
_symmetry.space_group_name_H-M   'P 1'
#
loop_
_entity.id
_entity.type
_entity.pdbx_description
1 polymer ?
#
loop_
_entity_poly.entity_id
_entity_poly.type
_entity_poly.pdbx_seq_one_letter_code
_entity_poly.pdbx_strand_id
1 'polypeptide(L)'
;MGSPLSDAVELTRAMLAAARAGDWPQFTRLHERRAQLLKPGLYNHADAPRLLPQLDAAQKELGAVIAAAHDEVRRNLLDSQRGYAAASAYLDAAQG
;
A
#
# COMPACT_ATOMS: atom_id res chain seq x y z
N MET A 1 11.12 -21.52 -15.96
CA MET A 1 10.79 -20.08 -16.00
C MET A 1 9.34 -19.95 -15.57
N GLY A 2 9.04 -19.16 -14.53
CA GLY A 2 7.68 -18.96 -14.03
C GLY A 2 6.81 -18.19 -15.02
N SER A 3 5.49 -18.38 -14.93
CA SER A 3 4.52 -17.58 -15.69
C SER A 3 4.50 -16.14 -15.15
N PRO A 4 4.36 -15.09 -15.98
CA PRO A 4 4.27 -13.70 -15.52
C PRO A 4 3.17 -13.46 -14.48
N LEU A 5 2.13 -14.30 -14.48
CA LEU A 5 1.06 -14.26 -13.49
C LEU A 5 1.50 -14.80 -12.12
N SER A 6 2.40 -15.79 -12.10
CA SER A 6 3.02 -16.30 -10.86
C SER A 6 3.92 -15.23 -10.23
N ASP A 7 4.74 -14.58 -11.05
CA ASP A 7 5.61 -13.49 -10.61
C ASP A 7 4.80 -12.30 -10.10
N ALA A 8 3.66 -12.00 -10.72
CA ALA A 8 2.74 -10.95 -10.26
C ALA A 8 2.11 -11.27 -8.88
N VAL A 9 1.82 -12.54 -8.60
CA VAL A 9 1.32 -12.98 -7.28
C VAL A 9 2.41 -12.79 -6.22
N GLU A 10 3.64 -13.22 -6.49
CA GLU A 10 4.77 -13.04 -5.56
C GLU A 10 5.07 -11.56 -5.29
N LEU A 11 5.07 -10.72 -6.34
CA LEU A 11 5.22 -9.27 -6.16
C LEU A 11 4.08 -8.68 -5.33
N THR A 12 2.84 -9.14 -5.49
CA THR A 12 1.71 -8.65 -4.69
C THR A 12 1.85 -9.03 -3.22
N ARG A 13 2.37 -10.23 -2.91
CA ARG A 13 2.70 -10.63 -1.53
C ARG A 13 3.82 -9.78 -0.94
N ALA A 14 4.88 -9.52 -1.72
CA ALA A 14 5.96 -8.65 -1.29
C ALA A 14 5.49 -7.21 -1.05
N MET A 15 4.58 -6.70 -1.88
CA MET A 15 3.94 -5.39 -1.67
C MET A 15 3.13 -5.36 -0.37
N LEU A 16 2.39 -6.43 -0.06
CA LEU A 16 1.64 -6.53 1.18
C LEU A 16 2.57 -6.51 2.41
N ALA A 17 3.69 -7.22 2.34
CA ALA A 17 4.70 -7.20 3.40
C ALA A 17 5.30 -5.79 3.59
N ALA A 18 5.67 -5.11 2.49
CA ALA A 18 6.19 -3.75 2.53
C ALA A 18 5.16 -2.76 3.10
N ALA A 19 3.89 -2.86 2.68
CA ALA A 19 2.81 -2.00 3.18
C ALA A 19 2.56 -2.20 4.68
N ARG A 20 2.58 -3.45 5.17
CA ARG A 20 2.45 -3.76 6.61
C ARG A 20 3.63 -3.28 7.43
N ALA A 21 4.83 -3.24 6.83
CA ALA A 21 6.03 -2.70 7.46
C ALA A 21 6.13 -1.16 7.36
N GLY A 22 5.21 -0.50 6.64
CA GLY A 22 5.27 0.93 6.35
C GLY A 22 6.38 1.35 5.37
N ASP A 23 7.00 0.40 4.65
CA ASP A 23 8.03 0.68 3.64
C ASP A 23 7.38 1.08 2.31
N TRP A 24 6.87 2.31 2.27
CA TRP A 24 6.23 2.89 1.09
C TRP A 24 7.19 3.05 -0.12
N PRO A 25 8.48 3.40 0.06
CA PRO A 25 9.44 3.40 -1.05
C PRO A 25 9.60 2.03 -1.71
N GLN A 26 9.74 0.96 -0.91
CA GLN A 26 9.81 -0.41 -1.45
C GLN A 26 8.49 -0.79 -2.12
N PHE A 27 7.35 -0.47 -1.50
CA PHE A 27 6.03 -0.70 -2.08
C PHE A 27 5.90 -0.11 -3.50
N THR A 28 6.30 1.15 -3.69
CA THR A 28 6.21 1.82 -4.99
C THR A 28 7.06 1.13 -6.07
N ARG A 29 8.30 0.75 -5.73
CA ARG A 29 9.18 0.01 -6.67
C ARG A 29 8.57 -1.34 -7.08
N LEU A 30 7.98 -2.07 -6.13
CA LEU A 30 7.31 -3.35 -6.39
C LEU A 30 6.05 -3.16 -7.23
N HIS A 31 5.29 -2.08 -6.98
CA HIS A 31 4.10 -1.75 -7.76
C HIS A 31 4.42 -1.52 -9.24
N GLU A 32 5.44 -0.71 -9.53
CA GLU A 32 5.90 -0.46 -10.90
C GLU A 32 6.33 -1.75 -11.60
N ARG A 33 7.07 -2.61 -10.88
CA ARG A 33 7.50 -3.90 -11.41
C ARG A 33 6.32 -4.81 -11.72
N ARG A 34 5.31 -4.86 -10.84
CA ARG A 34 4.08 -5.66 -11.05
C ARG A 34 3.29 -5.16 -12.26
N ALA A 35 3.18 -3.84 -12.44
CA ALA A 35 2.46 -3.24 -13.57
C ALA A 35 3.06 -3.64 -14.93
N GLN A 36 4.38 -3.89 -14.99
CA GLN A 36 5.04 -4.37 -16.20
C GLN A 36 4.66 -5.81 -16.57
N LEU A 37 4.34 -6.65 -15.58
CA LEU A 37 4.03 -8.08 -15.77
C LEU A 37 2.56 -8.35 -16.09
N LEU A 38 1.66 -7.47 -15.68
CA LEU A 38 0.22 -7.60 -15.90
C LEU A 38 -0.26 -6.97 -17.22
N LYS A 39 0.65 -6.68 -18.15
CA LYS A 39 0.26 -6.17 -19.47
C LYS A 39 -0.53 -7.25 -20.25
N PRO A 40 -1.60 -6.87 -20.96
CA PRO A 40 -2.37 -7.80 -21.78
C PRO A 40 -1.47 -8.58 -22.76
N GLY A 41 -1.68 -9.89 -22.87
CA GLY A 41 -0.93 -10.76 -23.78
C GLY A 41 0.35 -11.39 -23.21
N LEU A 42 0.72 -11.09 -21.95
CA LEU A 42 1.92 -11.66 -21.32
C LEU A 42 1.66 -12.95 -20.53
N TYR A 43 0.41 -13.31 -20.23
CA TYR A 43 0.10 -14.47 -19.39
C TYR A 43 -0.63 -15.57 -20.16
N ASN A 44 -0.18 -16.81 -19.95
CA ASN A 44 -0.79 -18.01 -20.53
C ASN A 44 -2.14 -18.30 -19.85
N HIS A 45 -3.18 -18.58 -20.64
CA HIS A 45 -4.51 -18.93 -20.16
C HIS A 45 -4.57 -20.22 -19.35
N ALA A 46 -3.59 -21.12 -19.50
CA ALA A 46 -3.54 -22.36 -18.74
C ALA A 46 -3.42 -22.14 -17.21
N ASP A 47 -2.71 -21.09 -16.78
CA ASP A 47 -2.50 -20.79 -15.36
C ASP A 47 -3.53 -19.82 -14.78
N ALA A 48 -4.29 -19.13 -15.65
CA ALA A 48 -5.21 -18.07 -15.27
C ALA A 48 -6.30 -18.51 -14.28
N PRO A 49 -6.97 -19.69 -14.43
CA PRO A 49 -8.02 -20.11 -13.50
C PRO A 49 -7.52 -20.30 -12.06
N ARG A 50 -6.26 -20.70 -11.88
CA ARG A 50 -5.67 -20.96 -10.56
C ARG A 50 -5.08 -19.70 -9.94
N LEU A 51 -4.43 -18.85 -10.73
CA LEU A 51 -3.65 -17.72 -10.22
C LEU A 51 -4.44 -16.41 -10.16
N LEU A 52 -5.45 -16.18 -11.02
CA LEU A 52 -6.26 -14.97 -10.97
C LEU A 52 -7.04 -14.81 -9.66
N PRO A 53 -7.69 -15.86 -9.10
CA PRO A 53 -8.36 -15.74 -7.80
C PRO A 53 -7.40 -15.41 -6.67
N GLN A 54 -6.17 -15.95 -6.71
CA GLN A 54 -5.14 -15.65 -5.71
C GLN A 54 -4.67 -14.19 -5.81
N LEU A 55 -4.50 -13.70 -7.04
CA LEU A 55 -4.13 -12.32 -7.29
C LEU A 55 -5.23 -11.35 -6.84
N ASP A 56 -6.50 -11.65 -7.13
CA ASP A 56 -7.65 -10.86 -6.69
C ASP A 56 -7.78 -10.82 -5.16
N ALA A 57 -7.64 -11.97 -4.49
CA ALA A 57 -7.66 -12.03 -3.02
C ALA A 57 -6.53 -11.18 -2.41
N ALA A 58 -5.31 -11.31 -2.93
CA ALA A 58 -4.17 -10.52 -2.46
C ALA A 58 -4.34 -9.02 -2.75
N GLN A 59 -4.96 -8.65 -3.88
CA GLN A 59 -5.28 -7.25 -4.21
C GLN A 59 -6.31 -6.64 -3.26
N LYS A 60 -7.36 -7.38 -2.89
CA LYS A 60 -8.36 -6.94 -1.91
C LYS A 60 -7.72 -6.69 -0.55
N GLU A 61 -6.87 -7.60 -0.10
CA GLU A 61 -6.15 -7.45 1.15
C GLU A 61 -5.22 -6.23 1.13
N LEU A 62 -4.49 -6.05 0.03
CA LEU A 62 -3.63 -4.89 -0.16
C LEU A 62 -4.41 -3.57 -0.08
N GLY A 63 -5.60 -3.52 -0.70
CA GLY A 63 -6.48 -2.36 -0.64
C GLY A 63 -6.91 -2.01 0.78
N ALA A 64 -7.23 -3.02 1.60
CA ALA A 64 -7.57 -2.82 3.01
C ALA A 64 -6.40 -2.26 3.84
N VAL A 65 -5.18 -2.78 3.63
CA VAL A 65 -3.98 -2.30 4.33
C VAL A 65 -3.65 -0.85 3.95
N ILE A 66 -3.74 -0.50 2.67
CA ILE A 66 -3.51 0.88 2.21
C ILE A 66 -4.54 1.84 2.79
N ALA A 67 -5.82 1.45 2.82
CA ALA A 67 -6.87 2.26 3.43
C ALA A 67 -6.61 2.52 4.93
N ALA A 68 -6.23 1.48 5.67
CA ALA A 68 -5.89 1.60 7.08
C ALA A 68 -4.69 2.54 7.31
N ALA A 69 -3.66 2.45 6.48
CA ALA A 69 -2.50 3.34 6.54
C ALA A 69 -2.88 4.81 6.24
N HIS A 70 -3.75 5.06 5.26
CA HIS A 70 -4.25 6.41 4.98
C HIS A 70 -5.03 6.98 6.17
N ASP A 71 -5.90 6.16 6.79
CA ASP A 71 -6.66 6.58 7.96
C ASP A 71 -5.75 6.91 9.14
N GLU A 72 -4.67 6.16 9.32
CA GLU A 72 -3.66 6.43 10.35
C GLU A 72 -2.94 7.77 10.11
N VAL A 73 -2.45 8.01 8.90
CA VAL A 73 -1.83 9.29 8.53
C VAL A 73 -2.78 10.45 8.76
N ARG A 74 -4.06 10.28 8.39
CA ARG A 74 -5.10 11.29 8.62
C ARG A 74 -5.30 11.60 10.10
N ARG A 75 -5.37 10.58 10.96
CA ARG A 75 -5.49 10.76 12.42
C ARG A 75 -4.28 11.50 12.98
N ASN A 76 -3.07 11.07 12.62
CA ASN A 76 -1.82 11.67 13.09
C ASN A 76 -1.70 13.15 12.69
N LEU A 77 -2.17 13.50 11.49
CA LEU A 77 -2.22 14.89 11.03
C LEU A 77 -3.17 15.75 11.89
N LEU A 78 -4.38 15.25 12.16
CA LEU A 78 -5.35 15.95 13.01
C LEU A 78 -4.87 16.10 14.46
N ASP A 79 -4.16 15.09 14.97
CA ASP A 79 -3.55 15.16 16.30
C ASP A 79 -2.44 16.20 16.36
N SER A 80 -1.58 16.22 15.35
CA SER A 80 -0.51 17.23 15.22
C SER A 80 -1.07 18.66 15.13
N GLN A 81 -2.14 18.87 14.37
CA GLN A 81 -2.80 20.18 14.26
C GLN A 81 -3.39 20.64 15.60
N ARG A 82 -4.02 19.72 16.35
CA ARG A 82 -4.56 20.02 17.69
C ARG A 82 -3.45 20.35 18.69
N GLY A 83 -2.35 19.59 18.67
CA GLY A 83 -1.18 19.86 19.50
C GLY A 83 -0.57 21.23 19.20
N TYR A 84 -0.42 21.57 17.92
CA TYR A 84 0.07 22.88 17.50
C TYR A 84 -0.84 24.02 17.96
N ALA A 85 -2.16 23.89 17.79
CA ALA A 85 -3.13 24.90 18.23
C ALA A 85 -3.08 25.10 19.76
N ALA A 86 -2.98 24.02 20.54
CA ALA A 86 -2.85 24.10 21.99
C ALA A 86 -1.53 24.76 22.42
N ALA A 87 -0.40 24.42 21.77
CA ALA A 87 0.89 25.03 22.05
C ALA A 87 0.91 26.52 21.72
N SER A 88 0.31 26.92 20.59
CA SER A 88 0.18 28.32 20.20
C SER A 88 -0.66 29.11 21.20
N ALA A 89 -1.82 28.58 21.63
CA ALA A 89 -2.68 29.23 22.61
C ALA A 89 -1.99 29.40 23.97
N TYR A 90 -1.16 28.44 24.38
CA TYR A 90 -0.36 28.55 25.60
C TYR A 90 0.70 29.65 25.50
N LEU A 91 1.39 29.76 24.35
CA LEU A 91 2.39 30.80 24.12
C LEU A 91 1.75 32.19 24.09
N ASP A 92 0.60 32.34 23.43
CA ASP A 92 -0.14 33.60 23.39
C ASP A 92 -0.59 34.02 24.80
N ALA A 93 -1.09 33.09 25.61
CA ALA A 93 -1.51 33.35 26.98
C ALA A 93 -0.35 33.66 27.96
N ALA A 94 0.88 33.26 27.63
CA ALA A 94 2.07 33.55 28.43
C ALA A 94 2.75 34.89 28.07
N GLN A 95 2.40 35.48 26.91
CA GLN A 95 2.94 36.75 26.42
C GLN A 95 1.97 37.94 26.57
N GLY A 96 0.69 37.68 26.81
CA GLY A 96 -0.34 38.68 27.14
C GLY A 96 -0.51 38.89 28.63
#